data_AF-A0A7W7SRT6-F1
#
_entry.id   AF-A0A7W7SRT6-F1
#
_cell.length_a   1.000
_cell.length_b   1.000
_cell.length_c   1.000
_cell.angle_alpha   90.00
_cell.angle_beta   90.00
_cell.angle_gamma   90.00
#
_symmetry.space_group_name_H-M   'P 1'
#
loop_
_entity.id
_entity.type
_entity.pdbx_description
1 polymer ?
#
loop_
_entity_poly.entity_id
_entity_poly.type
_entity_poly.pdbx_seq_one_letter_code
_entity_poly.pdbx_strand_id
1 'polypeptide(L)'
;MASSILTRARRWSAAAGRWLTAAVPQGRIAAFRTLVYLFVAADLVIFTPWIRHHGDTGAALYQPLFIGRLLPLPTPTPLLVDTIFWALLAFSLVAATGRAPRALGWPIFLLYFEWMIIAMSCGKVDHDRFAFLIALAVLPTAGRARHGDATRTEAGGWALRVTQIAVVCTYFLAAWAKLRFGGLEWLTGSVLARAIIRRGTELADLIAQVPYLLIVAQFGIIAFELLSPAVFLVSERWRRVLVAFFYSFHLVTVSTITISFAPHLVAMASFLSLERIRPIHWLRRAARSPTRGSGAERLTLL
;
A
#
# COMPACT_ATOMS: atom_id res chain seq x y z
N MET A 1 39.20 2.19 -24.60
CA MET A 1 37.89 1.50 -24.44
C MET A 1 37.49 1.31 -22.97
N ALA A 2 38.38 0.85 -22.07
CA ALA A 2 38.06 0.68 -20.63
C ALA A 2 37.71 1.99 -19.89
N SER A 3 38.41 3.11 -20.20
CA SER A 3 38.16 4.42 -19.59
C SER A 3 36.76 5.00 -19.90
N SER A 4 36.23 4.77 -21.11
CA SER A 4 34.88 5.24 -21.48
C SER A 4 33.77 4.41 -20.82
N ILE A 5 33.99 3.12 -20.60
CA ILE A 5 33.06 2.23 -19.88
C ILE A 5 32.97 2.63 -18.40
N LEU A 6 34.12 2.86 -17.74
CA LEU A 6 34.17 3.30 -16.34
C LEU A 6 33.51 4.67 -16.14
N THR A 7 33.74 5.60 -17.07
CA THR A 7 33.12 6.93 -17.03
C THR A 7 31.60 6.85 -17.21
N ARG A 8 31.13 6.00 -18.14
CA ARG A 8 29.70 5.77 -18.36
C ARG A 8 29.06 5.12 -17.13
N ALA A 9 29.67 4.09 -16.55
CA ALA A 9 29.18 3.43 -15.34
C ALA A 9 29.02 4.41 -14.16
N ARG A 10 30.01 5.26 -13.89
CA ARG A 10 29.93 6.29 -12.84
C ARG A 10 28.78 7.28 -13.06
N ARG A 11 28.53 7.68 -14.32
CA ARG A 11 27.41 8.58 -14.65
C ARG A 11 26.05 7.92 -14.39
N TRP A 12 25.88 6.65 -14.74
CA TRP A 12 24.65 5.89 -14.46
C TRP A 12 24.42 5.73 -12.95
N SER A 13 25.45 5.34 -12.19
CA SER A 13 25.33 5.21 -10.74
C SER A 13 24.96 6.53 -10.07
N ALA A 14 25.57 7.64 -10.50
CA ALA A 14 25.24 8.96 -9.97
C ALA A 14 23.82 9.41 -10.34
N ALA A 15 23.35 9.11 -11.56
CA ALA A 15 22.00 9.41 -11.99
C ALA A 15 20.96 8.57 -11.23
N ALA A 16 21.21 7.27 -11.06
CA ALA A 16 20.37 6.37 -10.28
C ALA A 16 20.29 6.82 -8.82
N GLY A 17 21.42 7.17 -8.21
CA GLY A 17 21.48 7.73 -6.86
C GLY A 17 20.61 8.98 -6.71
N ARG A 18 20.79 9.97 -7.60
CA ARG A 18 19.98 11.21 -7.58
C ARG A 18 18.49 10.96 -7.79
N TRP A 19 18.12 10.00 -8.64
CA TRP A 19 16.71 9.65 -8.84
C TRP A 19 16.09 8.97 -7.61
N LEU A 20 16.87 8.09 -6.98
CA LEU A 20 16.47 7.32 -5.80
C LEU A 20 16.30 8.24 -4.58
N THR A 21 17.20 9.21 -4.40
CA THR A 21 17.20 10.12 -3.24
C THR A 21 16.60 11.49 -3.54
N ALA A 22 15.94 11.67 -4.69
CA ALA A 22 15.37 12.95 -5.11
C ALA A 22 14.57 13.62 -3.98
N ALA A 23 15.06 14.75 -3.48
CA ALA A 23 14.59 15.32 -2.23
C ALA A 23 13.11 15.69 -2.30
N VAL A 24 12.33 15.39 -1.26
CA VAL A 24 10.89 15.70 -1.16
C VAL A 24 10.58 16.53 0.09
N PRO A 25 9.47 17.28 0.14
CA PRO A 25 9.08 18.02 1.35
C PRO A 25 8.91 17.07 2.55
N GLN A 26 9.44 17.45 3.71
CA GLN A 26 9.27 16.69 4.95
C GLN A 26 7.79 16.51 5.32
N GLY A 27 6.94 17.49 5.04
CA GLY A 27 5.50 17.39 5.20
C GLY A 27 4.86 16.21 4.48
N ARG A 28 5.42 15.78 3.33
CA ARG A 28 4.95 14.60 2.60
C ARG A 28 5.24 13.32 3.39
N ILE A 29 6.42 13.25 4.02
CA ILE A 29 6.83 12.12 4.86
C ILE A 29 5.98 12.06 6.12
N ALA A 30 5.70 13.20 6.75
CA ALA A 30 4.83 13.24 7.91
C ALA A 30 3.41 12.74 7.57
N ALA A 31 2.84 13.20 6.44
CA ALA A 31 1.54 12.75 5.97
C ALA A 31 1.52 11.25 5.63
N PHE A 32 2.51 10.78 4.88
CA PHE A 32 2.64 9.37 4.53
C PHE A 32 2.79 8.48 5.77
N ARG A 33 3.60 8.90 6.74
CA ARG A 33 3.79 8.20 8.02
C ARG A 33 2.50 8.11 8.83
N THR A 34 1.78 9.22 8.97
CA THR A 34 0.50 9.22 9.67
C THR A 34 -0.48 8.27 9.00
N LEU A 35 -0.59 8.30 7.67
CA LEU A 35 -1.45 7.37 6.91
C LEU A 35 -1.05 5.91 7.15
N VAL A 36 0.24 5.59 7.01
CA VAL A 36 0.75 4.21 7.17
C VAL A 36 0.49 3.68 8.58
N TYR A 37 0.80 4.45 9.63
CA TYR A 37 0.60 3.97 11.00
C TYR A 37 -0.88 3.93 11.42
N LEU A 38 -1.72 4.87 10.96
CA LEU A 38 -3.17 4.72 11.16
C LEU A 38 -3.71 3.48 10.43
N PHE A 39 -3.16 3.16 9.26
CA PHE A 39 -3.53 1.94 8.56
C PHE A 39 -3.08 0.68 9.28
N VAL A 40 -1.94 0.66 9.99
CA VAL A 40 -1.58 -0.49 10.85
C VAL A 40 -2.70 -0.78 11.84
N ALA A 41 -3.18 0.25 12.56
CA ALA A 41 -4.30 0.09 13.48
C ALA A 41 -5.58 -0.42 12.77
N ALA A 42 -5.90 0.14 11.60
CA ALA A 42 -7.04 -0.30 10.80
C ALA A 42 -6.89 -1.75 10.28
N ASP A 43 -5.69 -2.17 9.88
CA ASP A 43 -5.42 -3.53 9.41
C ASP A 43 -5.75 -4.53 10.52
N LEU A 44 -5.23 -4.29 11.73
CA LEU A 44 -5.46 -5.16 12.87
C LEU A 44 -6.94 -5.33 13.22
N VAL A 45 -7.73 -4.24 13.19
CA VAL A 45 -9.09 -4.26 13.73
C VAL A 45 -10.19 -4.42 12.67
N ILE A 46 -9.90 -4.09 11.40
CA ILE A 46 -10.89 -4.11 10.31
C ILE A 46 -10.55 -5.15 9.25
N PHE A 47 -9.32 -5.15 8.74
CA PHE A 47 -8.98 -5.94 7.56
C PHE A 47 -8.47 -7.35 7.88
N THR A 48 -7.76 -7.50 8.98
CA THR A 48 -7.13 -8.75 9.41
C THR A 48 -7.33 -9.13 10.88
N PRO A 49 -8.51 -8.87 11.49
CA PRO A 49 -8.76 -9.33 12.87
C PRO A 49 -8.63 -10.85 13.00
N TRP A 50 -8.82 -11.59 11.90
CA TRP A 50 -8.68 -13.04 11.83
C TRP A 50 -7.27 -13.57 12.12
N ILE A 51 -6.21 -12.76 11.96
CA ILE A 51 -4.84 -13.20 12.28
C ILE A 51 -4.74 -13.49 13.78
N ARG A 52 -5.51 -12.78 14.62
CA ARG A 52 -5.53 -13.00 16.06
C ARG A 52 -5.92 -14.45 16.43
N HIS A 53 -6.81 -15.07 15.65
CA HIS A 53 -7.23 -16.46 15.87
C HIS A 53 -6.12 -17.49 15.56
N HIS A 54 -5.01 -17.10 14.93
CA HIS A 54 -3.90 -18.02 14.66
C HIS A 54 -3.19 -18.47 15.94
N GLY A 55 -3.37 -17.76 17.06
CA GLY A 55 -2.91 -18.23 18.37
C GLY A 55 -3.61 -19.52 18.83
N ASP A 56 -4.81 -19.80 18.33
CA ASP A 56 -5.65 -20.93 18.75
C ASP A 56 -5.61 -22.11 17.77
N THR A 57 -5.04 -21.93 16.57
CA THR A 57 -5.03 -22.94 15.48
C THR A 57 -4.18 -24.18 15.81
N GLY A 58 -3.28 -24.08 16.79
CA GLY A 58 -2.39 -25.17 17.21
C GLY A 58 -1.20 -25.40 16.27
N ALA A 59 -0.13 -26.00 16.81
CA ALA A 59 1.16 -26.14 16.10
C ALA A 59 1.10 -27.02 14.84
N ALA A 60 0.14 -27.95 14.76
CA ALA A 60 0.04 -28.90 13.65
C ALA A 60 -0.24 -28.25 12.29
N LEU A 61 -0.91 -27.09 12.29
CA LEU A 61 -1.26 -26.34 11.09
C LEU A 61 -0.30 -25.18 10.81
N TYR A 62 0.67 -24.93 11.68
CA TYR A 62 1.68 -23.90 11.51
C TYR A 62 2.84 -24.39 10.66
N GLN A 63 2.93 -23.87 9.43
CA GLN A 63 4.00 -24.11 8.49
C GLN A 63 4.74 -22.79 8.23
N PRO A 64 5.82 -22.50 8.97
CA PRO A 64 6.51 -21.22 8.88
C PRO A 64 7.00 -20.95 7.46
N LEU A 65 6.86 -19.70 7.02
CA LEU A 65 7.49 -19.20 5.80
C LEU A 65 9.01 -19.45 5.84
N PHE A 66 9.67 -19.44 4.67
CA PHE A 66 11.12 -19.64 4.58
C PHE A 66 11.92 -18.79 5.58
N ILE A 67 11.56 -17.51 5.73
CA ILE A 67 12.25 -16.63 6.69
C ILE A 67 12.01 -17.03 8.16
N GLY A 68 10.83 -17.55 8.49
CA GLY A 68 10.53 -18.07 9.82
C GLY A 68 11.12 -19.47 10.09
N ARG A 69 11.73 -20.09 9.08
CA ARG A 69 12.59 -21.28 9.25
C ARG A 69 14.06 -20.91 9.43
N LEU A 70 14.49 -19.79 8.85
CA LEU A 70 15.83 -19.24 9.02
C LEU A 70 16.00 -18.55 10.37
N LEU A 71 14.97 -17.81 10.80
CA LEU A 71 14.88 -17.22 12.12
C LEU A 71 14.18 -18.23 13.04
N PRO A 72 14.70 -18.52 14.24
CA PRO A 72 14.06 -19.43 15.19
C PRO A 72 12.83 -18.77 15.85
N LEU A 73 11.82 -18.44 15.05
CA LEU A 73 10.60 -17.79 15.50
C LEU A 73 9.71 -18.82 16.21
N PRO A 74 9.09 -18.46 17.34
CA PRO A 74 8.22 -19.36 18.08
C PRO A 74 6.96 -19.69 17.26
N THR A 75 6.40 -20.88 17.49
CA THR A 75 5.04 -21.19 17.05
C THR A 75 4.07 -20.18 17.69
N PRO A 76 3.07 -19.66 16.96
CA PRO A 76 2.09 -18.75 17.50
C PRO A 76 1.38 -19.36 18.72
N THR A 77 1.31 -18.59 19.81
CA THR A 77 0.50 -18.89 20.99
C THR A 77 -0.47 -17.74 21.23
N PRO A 78 -1.58 -17.93 21.97
CA PRO A 78 -2.53 -16.86 22.26
C PRO A 78 -1.86 -15.65 22.91
N LEU A 79 -0.95 -15.90 23.87
CA LEU A 79 -0.21 -14.85 24.56
C LEU A 79 0.69 -14.04 23.61
N LEU A 80 1.43 -14.72 22.72
CA LEU A 80 2.30 -14.05 21.76
C LEU A 80 1.50 -13.18 20.80
N VAL A 81 0.44 -13.75 20.21
CA VAL A 81 -0.39 -13.08 19.21
C VAL A 81 -1.10 -11.87 19.81
N ASP A 82 -1.66 -12.00 21.02
CA ASP A 82 -2.31 -10.89 21.73
C ASP A 82 -1.31 -9.80 22.12
N THR A 83 -0.10 -10.18 22.56
CA THR A 83 0.95 -9.22 22.89
C THR A 83 1.35 -8.41 21.65
N ILE A 84 1.57 -9.06 20.51
CA ILE A 84 1.88 -8.39 19.24
C ILE A 84 0.74 -7.46 18.82
N PHE A 85 -0.51 -7.94 18.89
CA PHE A 85 -1.70 -7.17 18.52
C PHE A 85 -1.80 -5.86 19.32
N TRP A 86 -1.76 -5.95 20.65
CA TRP A 86 -1.91 -4.77 21.51
C TRP A 86 -0.71 -3.84 21.41
N ALA A 87 0.51 -4.37 21.30
CA ALA A 87 1.72 -3.58 21.10
C ALA A 87 1.67 -2.81 19.76
N LEU A 88 1.30 -3.47 18.67
CA LEU A 88 1.14 -2.82 17.36
C LEU A 88 0.05 -1.74 17.39
N LEU A 89 -1.10 -2.04 18.00
CA LEU A 89 -2.20 -1.07 18.09
C LEU A 89 -1.76 0.18 18.85
N ALA A 90 -1.17 0.02 20.04
CA ALA A 90 -0.71 1.14 20.85
C ALA A 90 0.42 1.93 20.15
N PHE A 91 1.48 1.25 19.69
CA PHE A 91 2.62 1.92 19.08
C PHE A 91 2.26 2.61 17.77
N SER A 92 1.41 2.01 16.93
CA SER A 92 1.00 2.62 15.67
C SER A 92 0.19 3.90 15.89
N LEU A 93 -0.74 3.93 16.85
CA LEU A 93 -1.50 5.14 17.19
C LEU A 93 -0.58 6.25 17.73
N VAL A 94 0.38 5.93 18.59
CA VAL A 94 1.36 6.91 19.08
C VAL A 94 2.28 7.39 17.95
N ALA A 95 2.78 6.49 17.10
CA ALA A 95 3.68 6.80 15.99
C ALA A 95 2.99 7.63 14.90
N ALA A 96 1.69 7.46 14.71
CA ALA A 96 0.89 8.27 13.79
C ALA A 96 0.93 9.78 14.14
N THR A 97 1.20 10.13 15.40
CA THR A 97 1.39 11.53 15.85
C THR A 97 2.74 12.13 15.41
N GLY A 98 3.64 11.33 14.83
CA GLY A 98 4.95 11.76 14.35
C GLY A 98 6.03 11.87 15.45
N ARG A 99 5.73 11.41 16.67
CA ARG A 99 6.70 11.35 17.77
C ARG A 99 7.68 10.20 17.58
N ALA A 100 8.92 10.41 18.05
CA ALA A 100 10.00 9.41 18.10
C ALA A 100 10.05 8.42 16.90
N PRO A 101 10.12 8.91 15.64
CA PRO A 101 9.84 8.10 14.46
C PRO A 101 10.77 6.88 14.29
N ARG A 102 12.00 6.96 14.80
CA ARG A 102 12.94 5.83 14.80
C ARG A 102 12.61 4.82 15.90
N ALA A 103 12.42 5.30 17.13
CA ALA A 103 12.19 4.45 18.29
C ALA A 103 10.85 3.71 18.23
N LEU A 104 9.81 4.32 17.63
CA LEU A 104 8.53 3.64 17.42
C LEU A 104 8.46 2.90 16.09
N GLY A 105 9.08 3.45 15.04
CA GLY A 105 8.96 2.90 13.70
C GLY A 105 9.62 1.53 13.54
N TRP A 106 10.81 1.31 14.15
CA TRP A 106 11.48 0.01 14.10
C TRP A 106 10.70 -1.10 14.81
N PRO A 107 10.23 -0.93 16.07
CA PRO A 107 9.36 -1.91 16.71
C PRO A 107 8.08 -2.20 15.92
N ILE A 108 7.41 -1.17 15.37
CA ILE A 108 6.20 -1.39 14.55
C ILE A 108 6.53 -2.25 13.33
N PHE A 109 7.64 -1.98 12.64
CA PHE A 109 8.08 -2.81 11.52
C PHE A 109 8.31 -4.26 11.95
N LEU A 110 9.10 -4.49 13.01
CA LEU A 110 9.44 -5.84 13.46
C LEU A 110 8.19 -6.62 13.93
N LEU A 111 7.33 -5.97 14.70
CA LEU A 111 6.09 -6.58 15.18
C LEU A 111 5.12 -6.87 14.03
N TYR A 112 5.00 -5.96 13.05
CA TYR A 112 4.13 -6.17 11.89
C TYR A 112 4.72 -7.22 10.95
N PHE A 113 6.04 -7.31 10.85
CA PHE A 113 6.74 -8.37 10.14
C PHE A 113 6.42 -9.74 10.75
N GLU A 114 6.51 -9.87 12.08
CA GLU A 114 6.12 -11.08 12.80
C GLU A 114 4.63 -11.39 12.60
N TRP A 115 3.75 -10.38 12.74
CA TRP A 115 2.32 -10.50 12.48
C TRP A 115 2.02 -11.07 11.10
N MET A 116 2.80 -10.69 10.08
CA MET A 116 2.68 -11.22 8.72
C MET A 116 3.21 -12.64 8.57
N ILE A 117 4.28 -13.01 9.29
CA ILE A 117 4.75 -14.39 9.31
C ILE A 117 3.66 -15.28 9.89
N ILE A 118 3.07 -14.90 11.02
CA ILE A 118 1.98 -15.64 11.67
C ILE A 118 0.80 -15.79 10.70
N ALA A 119 0.36 -14.69 10.09
CA ALA A 119 -0.77 -14.67 9.16
C ALA A 119 -0.62 -15.61 7.95
N MET A 120 0.60 -15.72 7.42
CA MET A 120 0.86 -16.41 6.16
C MET A 120 1.42 -17.83 6.35
N SER A 121 1.55 -18.29 7.59
CA SER A 121 2.10 -19.62 7.93
C SER A 121 1.02 -20.68 8.18
N CYS A 122 -0.26 -20.37 7.92
CA CYS A 122 -1.36 -21.34 8.05
C CYS A 122 -2.07 -21.60 6.71
N GLY A 123 -1.29 -21.85 5.65
CA GLY A 123 -1.78 -22.41 4.38
C GLY A 123 -2.22 -21.40 3.32
N LYS A 124 -2.05 -20.09 3.56
CA LYS A 124 -2.30 -19.04 2.56
C LYS A 124 -1.20 -17.99 2.59
N VAL A 125 -0.64 -17.68 1.44
CA VAL A 125 0.36 -16.62 1.28
C VAL A 125 -0.17 -15.57 0.32
N ASP A 126 -0.43 -14.36 0.84
CA ASP A 126 -0.86 -13.21 0.05
C ASP A 126 0.30 -12.22 -0.15
N HIS A 127 0.30 -11.56 -1.32
CA HIS A 127 1.31 -10.57 -1.69
C HIS A 127 0.86 -9.12 -1.45
N ASP A 128 -0.39 -8.91 -1.02
CA ASP A 128 -1.04 -7.60 -0.91
C ASP A 128 -0.39 -6.68 0.14
N ARG A 129 0.36 -7.24 1.09
CA ARG A 129 1.06 -6.49 2.15
C ARG A 129 2.54 -6.25 1.88
N PHE A 130 3.11 -6.75 0.77
CA PHE A 130 4.54 -6.64 0.49
C PHE A 130 5.03 -5.19 0.45
N ALA A 131 4.42 -4.33 -0.38
CA ALA A 131 4.81 -2.93 -0.48
C ALA A 131 4.61 -2.15 0.84
N PHE A 132 3.58 -2.51 1.60
CA PHE A 132 3.29 -1.89 2.90
C PHE A 132 4.34 -2.26 3.95
N LEU A 133 4.78 -3.52 3.98
CA LEU A 133 5.86 -3.99 4.84
C LEU A 133 7.18 -3.27 4.53
N ILE A 134 7.49 -3.06 3.25
CA ILE A 134 8.63 -2.25 2.83
C ILE A 134 8.48 -0.80 3.29
N ALA A 135 7.28 -0.20 3.17
CA ALA A 135 7.03 1.16 3.68
C ALA A 135 7.33 1.28 5.17
N LEU A 136 6.89 0.30 5.99
CA LEU A 136 7.18 0.23 7.42
C LEU A 136 8.68 0.11 7.71
N ALA A 137 9.42 -0.67 6.91
CA ALA A 137 10.86 -0.85 7.07
C ALA A 137 11.66 0.43 6.77
N VAL A 138 11.25 1.21 5.76
CA VAL A 138 12.01 2.37 5.29
C VAL A 138 11.61 3.69 5.96
N LEU A 139 10.37 3.84 6.43
CA LEU A 139 9.89 5.05 7.10
C LEU A 139 10.73 5.52 8.32
N PRO A 140 11.26 4.62 9.18
CA PRO A 140 12.11 5.00 10.30
C PRO A 140 13.41 5.69 9.86
N THR A 141 13.92 5.35 8.66
CA THR A 141 15.17 5.90 8.12
C THR A 141 15.06 7.38 7.78
N ALA A 142 13.86 7.84 7.39
CA ALA A 142 13.61 9.22 6.95
C ALA A 142 13.73 10.27 8.06
N GLY A 143 13.81 9.86 9.33
CA GLY A 143 14.03 10.76 10.47
C GLY A 143 12.80 11.62 10.83
N ARG A 144 13.06 12.75 11.50
CA ARG A 144 11.99 13.66 11.95
C ARG A 144 11.37 14.39 10.75
N ALA A 145 10.05 14.50 10.77
CA ALA A 145 9.29 15.22 9.76
C ALA A 145 8.00 15.75 10.41
N ARG A 146 7.57 16.96 10.03
CA ARG A 146 6.35 17.59 10.55
C ARG A 146 5.37 17.89 9.42
N HIS A 147 4.08 17.77 9.71
CA HIS A 147 3.02 18.14 8.77
C HIS A 147 3.17 19.61 8.33
N GLY A 148 3.02 19.86 7.03
CA GLY A 148 3.13 21.20 6.45
C GLY A 148 4.56 21.72 6.26
N ASP A 149 5.59 20.98 6.69
CA ASP A 149 6.99 21.39 6.51
C ASP A 149 7.43 21.29 5.04
N ALA A 150 7.86 22.42 4.48
CA ALA A 150 8.31 22.51 3.09
C ALA A 150 9.79 22.14 2.90
N THR A 151 10.56 21.99 3.98
CA THR A 151 11.98 21.64 3.94
C THR A 151 12.16 20.33 3.20
N ARG A 152 13.12 20.28 2.26
CA ARG A 152 13.34 19.07 1.45
C ARG A 152 14.28 18.10 2.15
N THR A 153 14.01 16.80 1.99
CA THR A 153 14.81 15.71 2.55
C THR A 153 15.08 14.63 1.51
N GLU A 154 16.35 14.26 1.36
CA GLU A 154 16.78 13.14 0.52
C GLU A 154 16.44 11.78 1.13
N ALA A 155 16.57 11.65 2.46
CA ALA A 155 16.20 10.43 3.17
C ALA A 155 14.69 10.14 3.03
N GLY A 156 13.86 11.18 3.05
CA GLY A 156 12.44 11.04 2.73
C GLY A 156 12.19 10.66 1.27
N GLY A 157 12.96 11.23 0.34
CA GLY A 157 12.89 10.89 -1.08
C GLY A 157 13.19 9.41 -1.31
N TRP A 158 14.26 8.91 -0.68
CA TRP A 158 14.64 7.50 -0.68
C TRP A 158 13.53 6.60 -0.14
N ALA A 159 12.99 6.90 1.06
CA ALA A 159 11.95 6.10 1.67
C ALA A 159 10.69 5.99 0.78
N LEU A 160 10.25 7.11 0.19
CA LEU A 160 9.13 7.09 -0.76
C LEU A 160 9.48 6.32 -2.02
N ARG A 161 10.68 6.49 -2.59
CA ARG A 161 11.05 5.81 -3.83
C ARG A 161 11.17 4.31 -3.66
N VAL A 162 11.76 3.84 -2.56
CA VAL A 162 11.83 2.41 -2.24
C VAL A 162 10.42 1.83 -2.06
N THR A 163 9.52 2.57 -1.41
CA THR A 163 8.11 2.17 -1.30
C THR A 163 7.44 2.09 -2.68
N GLN A 164 7.63 3.09 -3.54
CA GLN A 164 7.10 3.10 -4.91
C GLN A 164 7.61 1.90 -5.73
N ILE A 165 8.91 1.58 -5.61
CA ILE A 165 9.49 0.39 -6.25
C ILE A 165 8.79 -0.86 -5.74
N ALA A 166 8.59 -1.00 -4.42
CA ALA A 166 7.92 -2.16 -3.85
C ALA A 166 6.45 -2.29 -4.31
N VAL A 167 5.73 -1.17 -4.47
CA VAL A 167 4.39 -1.13 -5.08
C VAL A 167 4.44 -1.71 -6.50
N VAL A 168 5.35 -1.22 -7.33
CA VAL A 168 5.50 -1.71 -8.71
C VAL A 168 5.92 -3.19 -8.75
N CYS A 169 6.85 -3.59 -7.89
CA CYS A 169 7.25 -5.00 -7.75
C CYS A 169 6.07 -5.88 -7.35
N THR A 170 5.14 -5.40 -6.52
CA THR A 170 3.94 -6.16 -6.14
C THR A 170 3.10 -6.50 -7.38
N TYR A 171 2.85 -5.53 -8.26
CA TYR A 171 2.13 -5.77 -9.52
C TYR A 171 2.92 -6.68 -10.47
N PHE A 172 4.16 -6.31 -10.76
CA PHE A 172 4.98 -7.02 -11.73
C PHE A 172 5.21 -8.48 -11.32
N LEU A 173 5.58 -8.72 -10.06
CA LEU A 173 5.79 -10.07 -9.56
C LEU A 173 4.49 -10.85 -9.40
N ALA A 174 3.35 -10.19 -9.20
CA ALA A 174 2.05 -10.86 -9.23
C ALA A 174 1.72 -11.38 -10.63
N ALA A 175 1.93 -10.60 -11.69
CA ALA A 175 1.77 -11.09 -13.07
C ALA A 175 2.77 -12.20 -13.39
N TRP A 176 4.04 -12.02 -13.01
CA TRP A 176 5.04 -13.06 -13.17
C TRP A 176 4.63 -14.36 -12.48
N ALA A 177 4.12 -14.29 -11.25
CA ALA A 177 3.64 -15.47 -10.52
C ALA A 177 2.44 -16.13 -11.23
N LYS A 178 1.48 -15.33 -11.72
CA LYS A 178 0.34 -15.85 -12.50
C LYS A 178 0.80 -16.64 -13.71
N LEU A 179 1.73 -16.11 -14.49
CA LEU A 179 2.27 -16.79 -15.68
C LEU A 179 3.15 -17.98 -15.31
N ARG A 180 4.00 -17.86 -14.28
CA ARG A 180 4.90 -18.94 -13.85
C ARG A 180 4.17 -20.17 -13.33
N PHE A 181 3.11 -19.96 -12.56
CA PHE A 181 2.38 -21.07 -11.91
C PHE A 181 1.12 -21.49 -12.68
N GLY A 182 0.50 -20.58 -13.44
CA GLY A 182 -0.73 -20.83 -14.19
C GLY A 182 -0.55 -21.00 -15.69
N GLY A 183 0.64 -20.76 -16.24
CA GLY A 183 0.89 -20.80 -17.67
C GLY A 183 0.20 -19.68 -18.45
N LEU A 184 0.17 -19.80 -19.77
CA LEU A 184 -0.60 -18.89 -20.64
C LEU A 184 -2.12 -19.13 -20.49
N GLU A 185 -2.49 -20.32 -20.04
CA GLU A 185 -3.85 -20.75 -19.71
C GLU A 185 -4.49 -19.87 -18.62
N TRP A 186 -3.68 -19.15 -17.82
CA TRP A 186 -4.20 -18.14 -16.90
C TRP A 186 -5.03 -17.06 -17.62
N LEU A 187 -4.65 -16.70 -18.86
CA LEU A 187 -5.28 -15.63 -19.64
C LEU A 187 -6.69 -15.99 -20.13
N THR A 188 -6.95 -17.28 -20.37
CA THR A 188 -8.20 -17.77 -20.97
C THR A 188 -8.96 -18.75 -20.07
N GLY A 189 -8.38 -19.14 -18.94
CA GLY A 189 -8.93 -20.13 -18.02
C GLY A 189 -10.01 -19.58 -17.10
N SER A 190 -10.44 -20.42 -16.16
CA SER A 190 -11.56 -20.15 -15.24
C SER A 190 -11.17 -19.37 -13.98
N VAL A 191 -10.00 -18.73 -13.94
CA VAL A 191 -9.46 -18.11 -12.70
C VAL A 191 -10.35 -16.99 -12.19
N LEU A 192 -10.76 -16.05 -13.06
CA LEU A 192 -11.71 -15.01 -12.67
C LEU A 192 -13.10 -15.56 -12.37
N ALA A 193 -13.59 -16.53 -13.15
CA ALA A 193 -14.88 -17.17 -12.88
C ALA A 193 -14.90 -17.83 -11.48
N ARG A 194 -13.83 -18.54 -11.11
CA ARG A 194 -13.65 -19.14 -9.77
C ARG A 194 -13.59 -18.07 -8.67
N ALA A 195 -12.99 -16.92 -8.94
CA ALA A 195 -12.96 -15.81 -7.99
C ALA A 195 -14.35 -15.23 -7.75
N ILE A 196 -15.15 -15.05 -8.82
CA ILE A 196 -16.55 -14.61 -8.76
C ILE A 196 -17.40 -15.62 -8.01
N ILE A 197 -17.32 -16.92 -8.32
CA ILE A 197 -18.12 -17.94 -7.60
C ILE A 197 -17.83 -17.94 -6.10
N ARG A 198 -16.57 -17.72 -5.70
CA ARG A 198 -16.17 -17.79 -4.28
C ARG A 198 -16.45 -16.49 -3.50
N ARG A 199 -16.44 -15.34 -4.17
CA ARG A 199 -16.40 -14.02 -3.51
C ARG A 199 -17.16 -12.91 -4.25
N GLY A 200 -17.95 -13.27 -5.24
CA GLY A 200 -18.64 -12.35 -6.14
C GLY A 200 -19.69 -11.50 -5.42
N THR A 201 -19.96 -10.35 -6.03
CA THR A 201 -21.09 -9.47 -5.69
C THR A 201 -22.10 -9.47 -6.84
N GLU A 202 -23.24 -8.81 -6.64
CA GLU A 202 -24.22 -8.60 -7.72
C GLU A 202 -23.61 -7.91 -8.96
N LEU A 203 -22.64 -7.02 -8.76
CA LEU A 203 -21.91 -6.40 -9.86
C LEU A 203 -21.09 -7.44 -10.66
N ALA A 204 -20.49 -8.41 -9.97
CA ALA A 204 -19.78 -9.49 -10.66
C ALA A 204 -20.73 -10.40 -11.44
N ASP A 205 -21.94 -10.65 -10.94
CA ASP A 205 -22.95 -11.44 -11.66
C ASP A 205 -23.39 -10.74 -12.96
N LEU A 206 -23.54 -9.41 -12.94
CA LEU A 206 -23.81 -8.61 -14.14
C LEU A 206 -22.65 -8.69 -15.14
N ILE A 207 -21.41 -8.56 -14.67
CA ILE A 207 -20.21 -8.61 -15.51
C ILE A 207 -20.02 -10.01 -16.12
N ALA A 208 -20.30 -11.06 -15.35
CA ALA A 208 -20.13 -12.45 -15.78
C ALA A 208 -21.08 -12.85 -16.94
N GLN A 209 -22.19 -12.13 -17.11
CA GLN A 209 -23.13 -12.36 -18.21
C GLN A 209 -22.63 -11.82 -19.55
N VAL A 210 -21.63 -10.92 -19.56
CA VAL A 210 -21.09 -10.35 -20.79
C VAL A 210 -20.12 -11.35 -21.44
N PRO A 211 -20.40 -11.82 -22.67
CA PRO A 211 -19.55 -12.78 -23.35
C PRO A 211 -18.11 -12.31 -23.44
N TYR A 212 -17.16 -13.20 -23.17
CA TYR A 212 -15.71 -12.97 -23.24
C TYR A 212 -15.12 -11.87 -22.33
N LEU A 213 -15.93 -11.12 -21.58
CA LEU A 213 -15.44 -10.00 -20.77
C LEU A 213 -14.43 -10.43 -19.70
N LEU A 214 -14.65 -11.59 -19.08
CA LEU A 214 -13.69 -12.14 -18.10
C LEU A 214 -12.34 -12.48 -18.74
N ILE A 215 -12.33 -12.96 -19.99
CA ILE A 215 -11.09 -13.25 -20.71
C ILE A 215 -10.36 -11.94 -21.02
N VAL A 216 -11.07 -10.94 -21.58
CA VAL A 216 -10.50 -9.61 -21.83
C VAL A 216 -9.94 -8.99 -20.55
N ALA A 217 -10.64 -9.13 -19.42
CA ALA A 217 -10.17 -8.67 -18.12
C ALA A 217 -8.88 -9.39 -17.67
N GLN A 218 -8.75 -10.71 -17.88
CA GLN A 218 -7.52 -11.45 -17.56
C GLN A 218 -6.33 -10.95 -18.38
N PHE A 219 -6.52 -10.72 -19.69
CA PHE A 219 -5.49 -10.10 -20.54
C PHE A 219 -5.13 -8.70 -20.05
N GLY A 220 -6.13 -7.87 -19.74
CA GLY A 220 -5.93 -6.53 -19.19
C GLY A 220 -5.11 -6.56 -17.90
N ILE A 221 -5.45 -7.46 -16.97
CA ILE A 221 -4.75 -7.65 -15.69
C ILE A 221 -3.28 -7.95 -15.91
N ILE A 222 -2.98 -8.98 -16.71
CA ILE A 222 -1.58 -9.35 -16.98
C ILE A 222 -0.83 -8.22 -17.68
N ALA A 223 -1.44 -7.59 -18.68
CA ALA A 223 -0.81 -6.51 -19.42
C ALA A 223 -0.43 -5.33 -18.52
N PHE A 224 -1.35 -4.81 -17.72
CA PHE A 224 -1.04 -3.65 -16.89
C PHE A 224 -0.07 -4.00 -15.75
N GLU A 225 -0.20 -5.19 -15.15
CA GLU A 225 0.69 -5.62 -14.07
C GLU A 225 2.13 -5.77 -14.57
N LEU A 226 2.35 -6.40 -15.74
CA LEU A 226 3.67 -6.51 -16.38
C LEU A 226 4.22 -5.14 -16.81
N LEU A 227 3.36 -4.25 -17.29
CA LEU A 227 3.75 -2.91 -17.74
C LEU A 227 3.87 -1.89 -16.60
N SER A 228 3.57 -2.27 -15.35
CA SER A 228 3.65 -1.39 -14.19
C SER A 228 4.98 -0.64 -14.02
N PRO A 229 6.18 -1.18 -14.38
CA PRO A 229 7.43 -0.42 -14.32
C PRO A 229 7.48 0.82 -15.21
N ALA A 230 6.66 0.87 -16.26
CA ALA A 230 6.57 2.04 -17.15
C ALA A 230 6.12 3.32 -16.41
N VAL A 231 5.50 3.19 -15.23
CA VAL A 231 5.11 4.34 -14.38
C VAL A 231 6.30 5.26 -14.03
N PHE A 232 7.52 4.72 -14.00
CA PHE A 232 8.74 5.50 -13.74
C PHE A 232 9.31 6.22 -14.97
N LEU A 233 8.87 5.82 -16.16
CA LEU A 233 9.36 6.36 -17.43
C LEU A 233 8.47 7.49 -17.97
N VAL A 234 7.23 7.58 -17.48
CA VAL A 234 6.28 8.59 -17.95
C VAL A 234 6.41 9.92 -17.19
N SER A 235 5.99 11.00 -17.86
CA SER A 235 5.87 12.33 -17.25
C SER A 235 4.95 12.32 -16.03
N GLU A 236 5.09 13.32 -15.15
CA GLU A 236 4.27 13.47 -13.93
C GLU A 236 2.75 13.44 -14.21
N ARG A 237 2.27 14.07 -15.29
CA ARG A 237 0.84 14.06 -15.64
C ARG A 237 0.33 12.63 -15.88
N TRP A 238 1.06 11.86 -16.69
CA TRP A 238 0.70 10.50 -17.06
C TRP A 238 0.88 9.55 -15.89
N ARG A 239 1.89 9.76 -15.05
CA ARG A 239 2.07 9.01 -13.81
C ARG A 239 0.85 9.14 -12.89
N ARG A 240 0.27 10.33 -12.74
CA ARG A 240 -0.96 10.51 -11.94
C ARG A 240 -2.16 9.79 -12.52
N VAL A 241 -2.30 9.81 -13.85
CA VAL A 241 -3.35 9.04 -14.55
C VAL A 241 -3.18 7.55 -14.29
N LEU A 242 -1.96 7.02 -14.42
CA LEU A 242 -1.67 5.60 -14.13
C LEU A 242 -1.96 5.24 -12.67
N VAL A 243 -1.57 6.08 -11.71
CA VAL A 243 -1.85 5.85 -10.29
C VAL A 243 -3.36 5.89 -10.02
N ALA A 244 -4.11 6.81 -10.64
CA ALA A 244 -5.57 6.84 -10.54
C ALA A 244 -6.21 5.58 -11.15
N PHE A 245 -5.68 5.11 -12.29
CA PHE A 245 -6.08 3.84 -12.88
C PHE A 245 -5.81 2.67 -11.91
N PHE A 246 -4.65 2.60 -11.26
CA PHE A 246 -4.34 1.58 -10.26
C PHE A 246 -5.32 1.60 -9.08
N TYR A 247 -5.66 2.77 -8.53
CA TYR A 247 -6.71 2.87 -7.51
C TYR A 247 -8.07 2.37 -8.03
N SER A 248 -8.42 2.72 -9.26
CA SER A 248 -9.69 2.32 -9.89
C SER A 248 -9.76 0.82 -10.12
N PHE A 249 -8.66 0.18 -10.53
CA PHE A 249 -8.56 -1.27 -10.66
C PHE A 249 -8.89 -1.98 -9.34
N HIS A 250 -8.32 -1.51 -8.23
CA HIS A 250 -8.59 -2.07 -6.91
C HIS A 250 -10.01 -1.79 -6.43
N LEU A 251 -10.56 -0.62 -6.76
CA LEU A 251 -11.96 -0.30 -6.48
C LEU A 251 -12.90 -1.27 -7.21
N VAL A 252 -12.65 -1.53 -8.49
CA VAL A 252 -13.41 -2.54 -9.26
C VAL A 252 -13.23 -3.92 -8.65
N THR A 253 -12.01 -4.29 -8.27
CA THR A 253 -11.72 -5.60 -7.67
C THR A 253 -12.47 -5.83 -6.36
N VAL A 254 -12.47 -4.86 -5.44
CA VAL A 254 -13.22 -5.00 -4.19
C VAL A 254 -14.74 -4.96 -4.42
N SER A 255 -15.20 -4.16 -5.38
CA SER A 255 -16.63 -4.04 -5.70
C SER A 255 -17.19 -5.28 -6.40
N THR A 256 -16.33 -6.06 -7.07
CA THR A 256 -16.74 -7.27 -7.81
C THR A 256 -16.50 -8.56 -7.04
N ILE A 257 -15.34 -8.73 -6.40
CA ILE A 257 -14.95 -10.01 -5.77
C ILE A 257 -14.53 -9.86 -4.31
N THR A 258 -14.87 -8.73 -3.67
CA THR A 258 -14.63 -8.43 -2.24
C THR A 258 -13.19 -8.69 -1.76
N ILE A 259 -12.21 -8.70 -2.67
CA ILE A 259 -10.78 -8.79 -2.34
C ILE A 259 -10.28 -7.36 -2.13
N SER A 260 -9.84 -7.08 -0.90
CA SER A 260 -9.23 -5.81 -0.54
C SER A 260 -7.72 -5.88 -0.66
N PHE A 261 -7.13 -4.89 -1.33
CA PHE A 261 -5.69 -4.62 -1.36
C PHE A 261 -5.37 -3.32 -0.61
N ALA A 262 -6.14 -2.98 0.43
CA ALA A 262 -5.99 -1.73 1.16
C ALA A 262 -4.55 -1.44 1.66
N PRO A 263 -3.75 -2.41 2.16
CA PRO A 263 -2.36 -2.15 2.53
C PRO A 263 -1.51 -1.69 1.33
N HIS A 264 -1.70 -2.33 0.18
CA HIS A 264 -1.05 -1.95 -1.07
C HIS A 264 -1.47 -0.55 -1.52
N LEU A 265 -2.75 -0.20 -1.43
CA LEU A 265 -3.26 1.14 -1.74
C LEU A 265 -2.68 2.23 -0.84
N VAL A 266 -2.45 1.92 0.44
CA VAL A 266 -1.76 2.82 1.36
C VAL A 266 -0.30 2.99 0.97
N ALA A 267 0.43 1.91 0.65
CA ALA A 267 1.80 2.02 0.15
C ALA A 267 1.87 2.82 -1.17
N MET A 268 0.89 2.64 -2.06
CA MET A 268 0.76 3.36 -3.33
C MET A 268 0.53 4.88 -3.15
N ALA A 269 0.03 5.31 -1.98
CA ALA A 269 -0.06 6.73 -1.65
C ALA A 269 1.31 7.43 -1.64
N SER A 270 2.43 6.69 -1.62
CA SER A 270 3.79 7.21 -1.82
C SER A 270 3.99 7.90 -3.17
N PHE A 271 3.16 7.62 -4.19
CA PHE A 271 3.16 8.34 -5.46
C PHE A 271 2.45 9.69 -5.40
N LEU A 272 1.62 9.93 -4.38
CA LEU A 272 0.79 11.11 -4.26
C LEU A 272 1.53 12.26 -3.58
N SER A 273 1.14 13.50 -3.92
CA SER A 273 1.65 14.71 -3.27
C SER A 273 0.86 14.97 -1.98
N LEU A 274 1.03 14.10 -0.98
CA LEU A 274 0.25 14.10 0.26
C LEU A 274 0.37 15.40 1.08
N GLU A 275 1.48 16.13 0.95
CA GLU A 275 1.70 17.44 1.58
C GLU A 275 0.73 18.52 1.09
N ARG A 276 0.08 18.30 -0.06
CA ARG A 276 -0.90 19.22 -0.63
C ARG A 276 -2.31 18.98 -0.09
N ILE A 277 -2.56 17.83 0.52
CA ILE A 277 -3.86 17.47 1.08
C ILE A 277 -3.98 18.13 2.45
N ARG A 278 -4.92 19.07 2.59
CA ARG A 278 -5.12 19.85 3.84
C ARG A 278 -6.54 19.66 4.38
N PRO A 279 -6.90 18.46 4.86
CA PRO A 279 -8.28 18.13 5.21
C PRO A 279 -8.81 18.98 6.36
N ILE A 280 -7.97 19.29 7.36
CA ILE A 280 -8.34 20.17 8.49
C ILE A 280 -8.62 21.60 8.02
N HIS A 281 -7.90 22.12 7.01
CA HIS A 281 -8.19 23.44 6.45
C HIS A 281 -9.47 23.45 5.61
N TRP A 282 -9.85 22.32 5.00
CA TRP A 282 -11.13 22.18 4.31
C TRP A 282 -12.28 22.12 5.32
N LEU A 283 -12.16 21.30 6.36
CA LEU A 283 -13.15 21.20 7.43
C LEU A 283 -13.32 22.53 8.18
N ARG A 284 -12.24 23.22 8.53
CA ARG A 284 -12.30 24.56 9.15
C ARG A 284 -12.88 25.62 8.24
N ARG A 285 -12.72 25.50 6.91
CA ARG A 285 -13.38 26.41 5.95
C ARG A 285 -14.87 26.11 5.84
N ALA A 286 -15.23 24.84 5.74
CA ALA A 286 -16.64 24.40 5.72
C ALA A 286 -17.38 24.83 6.99
N ALA A 287 -16.75 24.69 8.16
CA ALA A 287 -17.30 25.14 9.44
C ALA A 287 -17.33 26.67 9.63
N ARG A 288 -16.62 27.43 8.77
CA ARG A 288 -16.58 28.90 8.80
C ARG A 288 -17.42 29.57 7.72
N SER A 289 -18.10 28.81 6.84
CA SER A 289 -19.08 29.40 5.93
C SER A 289 -20.25 29.96 6.75
N PRO A 290 -20.43 31.28 6.82
CA PRO A 290 -21.63 31.84 7.42
C PRO A 290 -22.77 31.54 6.46
N THR A 291 -23.87 31.02 6.99
CA THR A 291 -25.20 31.08 6.38
C THR A 291 -25.53 32.54 6.05
N ARG A 292 -25.14 33.02 4.87
CA ARG A 292 -25.64 34.26 4.29
C ARG A 292 -26.96 33.96 3.60
N GLY A 293 -28.04 34.34 4.27
CA GLY A 293 -29.39 34.25 3.73
C GLY A 293 -30.45 34.69 4.75
N SER A 294 -30.18 35.73 5.54
CA SER A 294 -31.25 36.51 6.15
C SER A 294 -32.11 37.10 5.02
N GLY A 295 -33.39 36.75 5.01
CA GLY A 295 -34.37 37.23 4.06
C GLY A 295 -34.31 38.74 3.91
N ALA A 296 -34.26 39.19 2.67
CA ALA A 296 -34.39 40.59 2.33
C ALA A 296 -35.82 41.04 2.66
N GLU A 297 -35.96 41.77 3.76
CA GLU A 297 -36.93 42.87 3.81
C GLU A 297 -36.60 43.84 2.67
N ARG A 298 -37.44 43.82 1.63
CA ARG A 298 -37.66 44.98 0.76
C ARG A 298 -38.98 44.83 0.00
N LEU A 299 -40.08 44.88 0.75
CA LEU A 299 -41.36 45.35 0.22
C LEU A 299 -41.36 46.87 0.34
N THR A 300 -40.97 47.55 -0.74
CA THR A 300 -41.32 48.95 -0.97
C THR A 300 -41.24 49.23 -2.46
N LEU A 301 -42.40 49.63 -3.00
CA LEU A 301 -42.64 50.26 -4.30
C LEU A 301 -42.60 49.34 -5.53
N LEU A 302 -43.77 48.81 -5.92
CA LEU A 302 -44.61 49.33 -7.01
C LEU A 302 -45.99 48.64 -6.99
#